data_AF-A0A3R5R080-F1
#
_entry.id   AF-A0A3R5R080-F1
#
_cell.length_a   1.000
_cell.length_b   1.000
_cell.length_c   1.000
_cell.angle_alpha   90.00
_cell.angle_beta   90.00
_cell.angle_gamma   90.00
#
_symmetry.space_group_name_H-M   'P 1'
#
loop_
_entity.id
_entity.type
_entity.pdbx_description
1 polymer ?
#
loop_
_entity_poly.entity_id
_entity_poly.type
_entity_poly.pdbx_seq_one_letter_code
_entity_poly.pdbx_strand_id
1 'polypeptide(L)'
;MADGTINIDESLLDIAMDMYKAQEKVKESIGFYDSGLKSFLGYYKGKSEALDNTYYEYWLKKLETLELLYGQACCFVNYCYEHLNEEDRVLAACDGNVI
;
A
#
# COMPACT_ATOMS: atom_id res chain seq x y z
N MET A 1 -14.50 33.52 15.50
CA MET A 1 -13.30 32.68 15.70
C MET A 1 -13.65 31.36 15.06
N ALA A 2 -12.83 30.85 14.14
CA ALA A 2 -13.05 29.50 13.62
C ALA A 2 -12.88 28.54 14.80
N ASP A 3 -13.84 27.63 15.02
CA ASP A 3 -13.63 26.57 16.00
C ASP A 3 -12.36 25.81 15.58
N GLY A 4 -11.46 25.59 16.53
CA GLY A 4 -10.12 25.07 16.27
C GLY A 4 -10.08 23.57 16.02
N THR A 5 -11.15 22.98 15.49
CA THR A 5 -11.24 21.54 15.25
C THR A 5 -10.85 21.22 13.82
N ILE A 6 -9.74 20.50 13.62
CA ILE A 6 -9.31 19.93 12.35
C ILE A 6 -10.19 18.70 12.11
N ASN A 7 -11.48 18.89 11.81
CA ASN A 7 -12.44 17.79 11.64
C ASN A 7 -11.88 16.68 10.72
N ILE A 8 -11.38 15.59 11.31
CA ILE A 8 -10.61 14.57 10.58
C ILE A 8 -11.59 13.69 9.84
N ASP A 9 -11.45 13.70 8.52
CA ASP A 9 -12.30 12.91 7.66
C ASP A 9 -11.94 11.42 7.78
N GLU A 10 -12.91 10.63 8.24
CA GLU A 10 -12.83 9.16 8.29
C GLU A 10 -12.53 8.55 6.90
N SER A 11 -12.74 9.31 5.82
CA SER A 11 -12.35 8.90 4.46
C SER A 11 -10.85 8.56 4.33
N LEU A 12 -9.97 9.09 5.19
CA LEU A 12 -8.55 8.70 5.20
C LEU A 12 -8.35 7.23 5.59
N LEU A 13 -9.16 6.70 6.52
CA LEU A 13 -9.10 5.28 6.88
C LEU A 13 -9.58 4.39 5.72
N ASP A 14 -10.61 4.83 5.01
CA ASP A 14 -11.10 4.13 3.82
C ASP A 14 -10.03 4.06 2.72
N ILE A 15 -9.32 5.17 2.49
CA ILE A 15 -8.21 5.24 1.52
C ILE A 15 -7.08 4.29 1.94
N ALA A 16 -6.68 4.29 3.21
CA ALA A 16 -5.64 3.38 3.70
C ALA A 16 -6.05 1.91 3.54
N MET A 17 -7.31 1.59 3.84
CA MET A 17 -7.87 0.25 3.68
C MET A 17 -7.90 -0.20 2.21
N ASP A 18 -8.24 0.70 1.28
CA ASP A 18 -8.23 0.38 -0.15
C ASP A 18 -6.81 0.18 -0.70
N MET A 19 -5.84 0.96 -0.23
CA MET A 19 -4.42 0.74 -0.53
C MET A 19 -3.94 -0.62 -0.03
N TYR A 20 -4.31 -1.00 1.20
CA TYR A 20 -3.98 -2.32 1.76
C TYR A 20 -4.59 -3.47 0.93
N LYS A 21 -5.87 -3.36 0.54
CA LYS A 21 -6.51 -4.35 -0.34
C LYS A 21 -5.81 -4.44 -1.70
N ALA A 22 -5.36 -3.32 -2.25
CA ALA A 22 -4.60 -3.31 -3.50
C ALA A 22 -3.25 -4.02 -3.34
N GLN A 23 -2.52 -3.76 -2.24
CA GLN A 23 -1.28 -4.46 -1.91
C GLN A 23 -1.46 -5.98 -1.87
N GLU A 24 -2.47 -6.47 -1.14
CA GLU A 24 -2.72 -7.91 -1.01
C GLU A 24 -3.04 -8.56 -2.37
N LYS A 25 -3.80 -7.89 -3.24
CA LYS A 25 -4.04 -8.39 -4.62
C LYS A 25 -2.76 -8.47 -5.46
N VAL A 26 -1.85 -7.52 -5.31
CA VAL A 26 -0.54 -7.56 -5.99
C VAL A 26 0.28 -8.73 -5.47
N LYS A 27 0.29 -8.96 -4.16
CA LYS A 27 0.98 -10.09 -3.52
C LYS A 27 0.41 -11.45 -3.94
N GLU A 28 -0.91 -11.59 -4.04
CA GLU A 28 -1.56 -12.77 -4.62
C GLU A 28 -1.10 -13.00 -6.06
N SER A 29 -1.05 -11.93 -6.86
CA SER A 29 -0.60 -12.00 -8.26
C SER A 29 0.86 -12.47 -8.35
N ILE A 30 1.75 -11.95 -7.49
CA ILE A 30 3.15 -12.41 -7.37
C ILE A 30 3.19 -13.92 -7.13
N GLY A 31 2.43 -14.42 -6.15
CA GLY A 31 2.38 -15.85 -5.84
C GLY A 31 1.87 -16.72 -7.01
N PHE A 32 0.89 -16.22 -7.76
CA PHE A 32 0.40 -16.89 -8.97
C PHE A 32 1.48 -16.95 -10.06
N TYR A 33 2.20 -15.84 -10.32
CA TYR A 33 3.26 -15.83 -11.31
C TYR A 33 4.46 -16.69 -10.90
N ASP A 34 4.81 -16.71 -9.62
CA ASP A 34 5.92 -17.51 -9.13
C ASP A 34 5.66 -19.01 -9.19
N SER A 35 4.43 -19.45 -8.93
CA SER A 35 4.04 -20.86 -9.02
C SER A 35 3.69 -21.30 -10.45
N GLY A 36 2.92 -20.47 -11.17
CA GLY A 36 2.37 -20.77 -12.49
C GLY A 36 3.40 -20.65 -13.61
N LEU A 37 4.21 -19.58 -13.61
CA LEU A 37 5.15 -19.35 -14.71
C LEU A 37 6.40 -20.23 -14.59
N LYS A 38 6.90 -20.52 -13.38
CA LYS A 38 7.98 -21.51 -13.20
C LYS A 38 7.58 -22.88 -13.73
N SER A 39 6.33 -23.28 -13.50
CA SER A 39 5.77 -24.53 -14.03
C SER A 39 5.67 -24.50 -15.56
N PHE A 40 5.23 -23.37 -16.12
CA PHE A 40 5.12 -23.17 -17.58
C PHE A 40 6.49 -23.18 -18.28
N LEU A 41 7.47 -22.43 -17.76
CA LEU A 41 8.82 -22.35 -18.32
C LEU A 41 9.58 -23.67 -18.17
N GLY A 42 9.43 -24.36 -17.04
CA GLY A 42 10.02 -25.69 -16.84
C GLY A 42 9.49 -26.75 -17.81
N TYR A 43 8.26 -26.59 -18.32
CA TYR A 43 7.65 -27.49 -19.29
C TYR A 43 8.16 -27.27 -20.73
N TYR A 44 8.51 -26.04 -21.11
CA TYR A 44 8.86 -25.64 -22.49
C TYR A 44 10.38 -25.61 -22.78
N LYS A 45 11.18 -26.47 -22.13
CA LYS A 45 12.66 -26.57 -22.30
C LYS A 45 13.12 -26.53 -23.77
N GLY A 46 13.55 -25.35 -24.22
CA GLY A 46 14.18 -25.18 -25.53
C GLY A 46 14.36 -23.71 -25.94
N LYS A 47 15.61 -23.20 -25.90
CA LYS A 47 16.18 -21.94 -26.46
C LYS A 47 15.46 -20.59 -26.22
N SER A 48 14.14 -20.56 -26.00
CA SER A 48 13.31 -19.40 -25.62
C SER A 48 13.50 -19.00 -24.15
N GLU A 49 14.00 -19.91 -23.32
CA GLU A 49 14.12 -19.78 -21.85
C GLU A 49 14.86 -18.52 -21.39
N ALA A 50 15.88 -18.04 -22.12
CA ALA A 50 16.67 -16.89 -21.65
C ALA A 50 15.93 -15.54 -21.76
N LEU A 51 15.21 -15.32 -22.87
CA LEU A 51 14.40 -14.12 -23.06
C LEU A 51 13.14 -14.16 -22.18
N ASP A 52 12.48 -15.32 -22.11
CA ASP A 52 11.29 -15.50 -21.30
C ASP A 52 11.60 -15.37 -19.79
N ASN A 53 12.75 -15.87 -19.33
CA ASN A 53 13.21 -15.66 -17.95
C ASN A 53 13.50 -14.17 -17.68
N THR A 54 14.13 -13.46 -18.61
CA THR A 54 14.45 -12.04 -18.43
C THR A 54 13.17 -11.19 -18.33
N TYR A 55 12.17 -11.45 -19.19
CA TYR A 55 10.88 -10.75 -19.11
C TYR A 55 10.12 -11.12 -17.83
N TYR A 56 10.18 -12.37 -17.41
CA TYR A 56 9.59 -12.81 -16.15
C TYR A 56 10.20 -12.11 -14.94
N GLU A 57 11.53 -12.14 -14.79
CA GLU A 57 12.22 -11.48 -13.69
C GLU A 57 11.95 -9.97 -13.68
N TYR A 58 11.92 -9.35 -14.86
CA TYR A 58 11.55 -7.94 -14.99
C TYR A 58 10.12 -7.68 -14.50
N TRP A 59 9.15 -8.51 -14.91
CA TRP A 59 7.76 -8.38 -14.51
C TRP A 59 7.57 -8.60 -13.00
N LEU A 60 8.19 -9.64 -12.44
CA LEU A 60 8.15 -9.93 -11.01
C LEU A 60 8.66 -8.75 -10.18
N LYS A 61 9.80 -8.18 -10.57
CA LYS A 61 10.37 -6.99 -9.93
C LYS A 61 9.43 -5.78 -9.98
N LYS A 62 8.66 -5.62 -11.06
CA LYS A 62 7.65 -4.55 -11.16
C LYS A 62 6.49 -4.76 -10.20
N LEU A 63 6.02 -6.00 -10.05
CA LEU A 63 4.97 -6.33 -9.08
C LEU A 63 5.46 -6.12 -7.63
N GLU A 64 6.67 -6.56 -7.30
CA GLU A 64 7.28 -6.32 -5.98
C GLU A 64 7.42 -4.82 -5.67
N THR A 65 7.81 -4.02 -6.68
CA THR A 65 7.88 -2.56 -6.52
C THR A 65 6.49 -1.97 -6.26
N LEU A 66 5.46 -2.47 -6.94
CA LEU A 66 4.08 -1.98 -6.79
C LEU A 66 3.50 -2.37 -5.42
N GLU A 67 3.78 -3.58 -4.96
CA GLU A 67 3.40 -4.07 -3.62
C GLU A 67 4.00 -3.17 -2.53
N LEU A 68 5.29 -2.85 -2.62
CA LEU A 68 5.97 -1.93 -1.72
C LEU A 68 5.33 -0.52 -1.74
N LEU A 69 5.02 0.02 -2.91
CA LEU A 69 4.43 1.35 -3.04
C LEU A 69 3.04 1.43 -2.38
N TYR A 70 2.19 0.42 -2.56
CA TYR A 70 0.89 0.38 -1.88
C TYR A 70 1.05 0.27 -0.36
N GLY A 71 2.00 -0.54 0.12
CA GLY A 71 2.30 -0.63 1.55
C GLY A 71 2.77 0.70 2.15
N GLN A 72 3.71 1.38 1.48
CA GLN A 72 4.20 2.70 1.92
C GLN A 72 3.09 3.76 1.92
N ALA A 73 2.24 3.77 0.90
CA ALA A 73 1.12 4.68 0.82
C ALA A 73 0.10 4.45 1.96
N CYS A 74 -0.23 3.19 2.25
CA CYS A 74 -1.08 2.83 3.39
C CYS A 74 -0.49 3.31 4.73
N CYS A 75 0.80 3.05 4.97
CA CYS A 75 1.49 3.52 6.17
C CYS A 75 1.48 5.05 6.29
N PHE A 76 1.70 5.77 5.19
CA PHE A 76 1.70 7.23 5.20
C PHE A 76 0.31 7.81 5.51
N VAL A 77 -0.74 7.26 4.91
CA VAL A 77 -2.12 7.71 5.18
C VAL A 77 -2.52 7.44 6.63
N ASN A 78 -2.18 6.27 7.18
CA ASN A 78 -2.40 5.96 8.60
C ASN A 78 -1.61 6.91 9.52
N TYR A 79 -0.36 7.20 9.20
CA TYR A 79 0.46 8.17 9.95
C TYR A 79 -0.20 9.55 9.98
N CYS A 80 -0.67 10.05 8.83
CA CYS A 80 -1.38 11.32 8.74
C CYS A 80 -2.66 11.31 9.58
N TYR A 81 -3.46 10.24 9.50
CA TYR A 81 -4.67 10.10 10.30
C TYR A 81 -4.37 10.14 11.82
N GLU A 82 -3.36 9.40 12.28
CA GLU A 82 -2.96 9.40 13.69
C GLU A 82 -2.43 10.76 14.16
N HIS A 83 -1.62 11.45 13.35
CA HIS A 83 -1.05 12.74 13.71
C HIS A 83 -2.11 13.84 13.76
N LEU A 84 -3.01 13.89 12.77
CA LEU A 84 -4.12 14.82 12.79
C LEU A 84 -4.99 14.60 14.03
N ASN A 85 -5.24 13.33 14.41
CA ASN A 85 -6.05 12.99 15.60
C ASN A 85 -5.41 13.48 16.90
N GLU A 86 -4.08 13.40 16.98
CA GLU A 86 -3.35 13.91 18.13
C GLU A 86 -3.38 15.44 18.18
N GLU A 87 -3.19 16.13 17.05
CA GLU A 87 -3.30 17.60 16.96
C GLU A 87 -4.70 18.09 17.37
N ASP A 88 -5.75 17.41 16.92
CA ASP A 88 -7.13 17.70 17.32
C ASP A 88 -7.37 17.56 18.82
N ARG A 89 -6.84 16.50 19.43
CA ARG A 89 -6.94 16.28 20.88
C ARG A 89 -6.23 17.37 21.67
N VAL A 90 -5.05 17.78 21.22
CA VAL A 90 -4.27 18.84 21.87
C VAL A 90 -5.02 20.18 21.78
N LEU A 91 -5.55 20.53 20.61
CA LEU A 91 -6.33 21.76 20.43
C LEU A 91 -7.59 21.77 21.31
N ALA A 92 -8.35 20.67 21.34
CA ALA A 92 -9.52 20.53 22.21
C ALA A 92 -9.17 20.64 23.71
N ALA A 93 -8.02 20.10 24.14
CA ALA A 93 -7.55 20.20 25.52
C ALA A 93 -7.10 21.62 25.89
N CYS A 94 -6.53 22.38 24.95
CA CYS A 94 -6.16 23.78 25.14
C CYS A 94 -7.38 24.70 25.22
N ASP A 95 -8.40 24.48 24.39
CA ASP A 95 -9.65 25.26 24.42
C ASP A 95 -10.51 24.98 25.68
N GLY A 96 -10.40 23.79 26.28
CA GLY A 96 -11.05 23.46 27.55
C GLY A 96 -10.43 24.12 28.80
N ASN A 97 -9.32 24.85 28.66
CA ASN A 97 -8.58 25.48 29.76
C ASN A 97 -8.75 27.01 29.83
N VAL A 98 -9.78 27.56 29.18
CA VAL A 98 -10.15 28.98 29.32
C VAL A 98 -10.91 29.18 30.65
N ILE A 99 -10.21 29.78 31.62
CA ILE A 99 -10.75 30.30 32.90
C ILE A 99 -11.80 31.38 32.62
#